data_AF-A0A1H7BPH6-F1
#
_entry.id   AF-A0A1H7BPH6-F1
#
_cell.length_a   1.000
_cell.length_b   1.000
_cell.length_c   1.000
_cell.angle_alpha   90.00
_cell.angle_beta   90.00
_cell.angle_gamma   90.00
#
_symmetry.space_group_name_H-M   'P 1'
#
loop_
_entity.id
_entity.type
_entity.pdbx_description
1 polymer ?
#
loop_
_entity_poly.entity_id
_entity_poly.type
_entity_poly.pdbx_seq_one_letter_code
_entity_poly.pdbx_strand_id
1 'polypeptide(L)'
;MKKDYSLMAHALHSRLQLVRQHLHAKPGMEPAEVVLFNQVLFNKAAESVRIYHHYYCQQADYLDAAELLLMSAETESPRLRPQWTVHKNEFYCVEMRDSGNDWSVVTKDLISSYKGEFSAKMNYQQALLLYRFLCKLSSAAKFRISRIDPLHQG
;
A
#
# COMPACT_ATOMS: atom_id res chain seq x y z
N MET A 1 -16.41 -19.39 -21.01
CA MET A 1 -16.44 -17.90 -21.06
C MET A 1 -15.07 -17.40 -20.62
N LYS A 2 -14.33 -16.71 -21.52
CA LYS A 2 -13.11 -16.00 -21.11
C LYS A 2 -13.54 -14.83 -20.24
N LYS A 3 -13.15 -14.84 -18.95
CA LYS A 3 -13.32 -13.66 -18.10
C LYS A 3 -12.50 -12.54 -18.75
N ASP A 4 -13.14 -11.51 -19.27
CA ASP A 4 -12.44 -10.33 -19.79
C ASP A 4 -11.90 -9.52 -18.61
N TYR A 5 -10.79 -10.01 -18.05
CA TYR A 5 -10.09 -9.42 -16.92
C TYR A 5 -9.69 -7.96 -17.18
N SER A 6 -9.46 -7.58 -18.44
CA SER A 6 -9.19 -6.21 -18.87
C SER A 6 -10.39 -5.28 -18.66
N LEU A 7 -11.60 -5.74 -19.00
CA LEU A 7 -12.83 -4.95 -18.84
C LEU A 7 -13.21 -4.80 -17.36
N MET A 8 -13.04 -5.87 -16.59
CA MET A 8 -13.24 -5.87 -15.13
C MET A 8 -12.26 -4.92 -14.44
N ALA A 9 -10.96 -5.04 -14.73
CA ALA A 9 -9.95 -4.15 -14.17
C ALA A 9 -10.21 -2.68 -14.54
N HIS A 10 -10.64 -2.42 -15.78
CA HIS A 10 -10.97 -1.07 -16.23
C HIS A 10 -12.20 -0.50 -15.50
N ALA A 11 -13.26 -1.30 -15.34
CA ALA A 11 -14.46 -0.90 -14.61
C ALA A 11 -14.17 -0.63 -13.12
N LEU A 12 -13.41 -1.52 -12.47
CA LEU A 12 -12.96 -1.35 -11.09
C LEU A 12 -12.12 -0.08 -10.95
N HIS A 13 -11.10 0.08 -11.79
CA HIS A 13 -10.23 1.24 -11.75
C HIS A 13 -10.99 2.56 -11.95
N SER A 14 -11.89 2.62 -12.94
CA SER A 14 -12.70 3.80 -13.21
C SER A 14 -13.55 4.21 -11.99
N ARG A 15 -14.21 3.24 -11.34
CA ARG A 15 -15.07 3.53 -10.17
C ARG A 15 -14.27 3.85 -8.93
N LEU A 16 -13.15 3.16 -8.69
CA LEU A 16 -12.27 3.45 -7.57
C LEU A 16 -11.59 4.83 -7.70
N GLN A 17 -11.27 5.29 -8.92
CA GLN A 17 -10.76 6.65 -9.15
C GLN A 17 -11.79 7.73 -8.79
N LEU A 18 -13.09 7.50 -9.02
CA LEU A 18 -14.15 8.42 -8.61
C LEU A 18 -14.26 8.51 -7.08
N VAL A 19 -14.13 7.38 -6.40
CA VAL A 19 -14.20 7.33 -4.93
C VAL A 19 -12.96 7.99 -4.29
N ARG A 20 -11.79 7.91 -4.94
CA ARG A 20 -10.51 8.43 -4.43
C ARG A 20 -10.55 9.90 -3.98
N GLN A 21 -11.37 10.73 -4.61
CA GLN A 21 -11.52 12.15 -4.24
C GLN A 21 -12.37 12.37 -2.99
N HIS A 22 -13.18 11.38 -2.61
CA HIS A 22 -14.12 11.42 -1.48
C HIS A 22 -13.68 10.55 -0.30
N LEU A 23 -12.49 9.93 -0.38
CA LEU A 23 -11.96 9.12 0.71
C LEU A 23 -11.54 9.99 1.89
N HIS A 24 -12.02 9.61 3.06
CA HIS A 24 -11.54 10.14 4.34
C HIS A 24 -10.41 9.25 4.84
N ALA A 25 -9.21 9.81 4.96
CA ALA A 25 -8.06 9.11 5.53
C ALA A 25 -7.48 9.98 6.65
N LYS A 26 -7.17 9.36 7.79
CA LYS A 26 -6.37 10.00 8.84
C LYS A 26 -4.89 9.79 8.53
N PRO A 27 -4.01 10.71 8.99
CA PRO A 27 -2.56 10.51 8.87
C PRO A 27 -2.14 9.17 9.52
N GLY A 28 -1.29 8.42 8.82
CA GLY A 28 -0.76 7.13 9.30
C GLY A 28 -1.71 5.94 9.16
N MET A 29 -2.85 6.08 8.46
CA MET A 29 -3.70 4.94 8.11
C MET A 29 -3.09 4.13 6.97
N GLU A 30 -2.96 2.83 7.18
CA GLU A 30 -2.61 1.86 6.13
C GLU A 30 -3.75 1.76 5.09
N PRO A 31 -3.46 1.37 3.83
CA PRO A 31 -4.47 1.22 2.79
C PRO A 31 -5.69 0.39 3.21
N ALA A 32 -5.47 -0.72 3.91
CA ALA A 32 -6.54 -1.57 4.43
C ALA A 32 -7.42 -0.84 5.46
N GLU A 33 -6.82 0.00 6.31
CA GLU A 33 -7.55 0.83 7.28
C GLU A 33 -8.37 1.91 6.60
N VAL A 34 -7.85 2.51 5.52
CA VAL A 34 -8.59 3.47 4.70
C VAL A 34 -9.78 2.79 4.02
N VAL A 35 -9.60 1.57 3.52
CA VAL A 35 -10.68 0.79 2.91
C VAL A 35 -11.77 0.46 3.92
N LEU A 36 -11.40 -0.01 5.11
CA LEU A 36 -12.33 -0.28 6.19
C LEU A 36 -13.06 0.97 6.67
N PHE A 37 -12.33 2.09 6.84
CA PHE A 37 -12.93 3.35 7.28
C PHE A 37 -13.92 3.92 6.26
N ASN A 38 -13.70 3.67 4.97
CA ASN A 38 -14.54 4.15 3.87
C ASN A 38 -15.40 3.04 3.24
N GLN A 39 -15.67 1.96 3.97
CA GLN A 39 -16.29 0.75 3.41
C GLN A 39 -17.63 1.02 2.72
N VAL A 40 -18.43 1.96 3.23
CA VAL A 40 -19.70 2.37 2.60
C VAL A 40 -19.48 2.97 1.20
N LEU A 41 -18.43 3.76 0.99
CA LEU A 41 -18.11 4.35 -0.31
C LEU A 41 -17.61 3.28 -1.28
N PHE A 42 -16.75 2.37 -0.81
CA PHE A 42 -16.26 1.26 -1.63
C PHE A 42 -17.38 0.29 -2.01
N ASN A 43 -18.28 -0.04 -1.10
CA ASN A 43 -19.45 -0.89 -1.39
C ASN A 43 -20.37 -0.26 -2.45
N LYS A 44 -20.64 1.06 -2.37
CA LYS A 44 -21.44 1.76 -3.39
C LYS A 44 -20.77 1.76 -4.76
N ALA A 45 -19.45 1.87 -4.80
CA ALA A 45 -18.71 1.82 -6.05
C ALA A 45 -18.64 0.41 -6.63
N ALA A 46 -18.53 -0.64 -5.80
CA ALA A 46 -18.69 -2.04 -6.21
C ALA A 46 -20.08 -2.30 -6.81
N GLU A 47 -21.12 -1.78 -6.16
CA GLU A 47 -22.49 -1.89 -6.67
C GLU A 47 -22.67 -1.14 -8.01
N SER A 48 -22.01 0.00 -8.19
CA SER A 48 -21.97 0.71 -9.46
C SER A 48 -21.28 -0.11 -10.57
N VAL A 49 -20.18 -0.81 -10.26
CA VAL A 49 -19.56 -1.74 -11.24
C VAL A 49 -20.55 -2.82 -11.66
N ARG A 50 -21.26 -3.42 -10.70
CA ARG A 50 -22.26 -4.46 -10.98
C ARG A 50 -23.40 -3.97 -11.87
N ILE A 51 -23.95 -2.78 -11.58
CA ILE A 51 -25.11 -2.22 -12.28
C ILE A 51 -24.73 -1.76 -13.70
N TYR A 52 -23.61 -1.04 -13.84
CA TYR A 52 -23.29 -0.33 -15.08
C TYR A 52 -22.31 -1.06 -16.00
N HIS A 53 -21.56 -2.02 -15.48
CA HIS A 53 -20.60 -2.80 -16.28
C HIS A 53 -20.97 -4.29 -16.36
N HIS A 54 -22.14 -4.68 -15.83
CA HIS A 54 -22.68 -6.04 -15.80
C HIS A 54 -21.69 -7.10 -15.30
N TYR A 55 -20.73 -6.68 -14.47
CA TYR A 55 -19.67 -7.54 -13.99
C TYR A 55 -19.86 -7.81 -12.50
N TYR A 56 -19.89 -9.09 -12.14
CA TYR A 56 -19.95 -9.51 -10.75
C TYR A 56 -18.53 -9.79 -10.26
N CYS A 57 -18.00 -8.94 -9.38
CA CYS A 57 -16.83 -9.22 -8.57
C CYS A 57 -17.28 -9.59 -7.15
N GLN A 58 -16.60 -10.53 -6.50
CA GLN A 58 -16.87 -10.75 -5.08
C GLN A 58 -16.43 -9.51 -4.28
N GLN A 59 -17.05 -9.30 -3.13
CA GLN A 59 -16.73 -8.13 -2.30
C GLN A 59 -15.25 -8.12 -1.90
N ALA A 60 -14.66 -9.30 -1.62
CA ALA A 60 -13.23 -9.45 -1.36
C ALA A 60 -12.37 -8.97 -2.54
N ASP A 61 -12.65 -9.44 -3.76
CA ASP A 61 -11.92 -9.03 -4.98
C ASP A 61 -11.93 -7.50 -5.18
N TYR A 62 -13.05 -6.85 -4.82
CA TYR A 62 -13.20 -5.40 -4.94
C TYR A 62 -12.35 -4.65 -3.90
N LEU A 63 -12.34 -5.12 -2.65
CA LEU A 63 -11.57 -4.51 -1.57
C LEU A 63 -10.07 -4.69 -1.80
N ASP A 64 -9.63 -5.87 -2.26
CA ASP A 64 -8.25 -6.14 -2.64
C ASP A 64 -7.79 -5.21 -3.78
N ALA A 65 -8.65 -5.01 -4.79
CA ALA A 65 -8.38 -4.07 -5.87
C ALA A 65 -8.33 -2.60 -5.38
N ALA A 66 -9.14 -2.25 -4.37
CA ALA A 66 -9.13 -0.92 -3.76
C ALA A 66 -7.84 -0.68 -2.97
N GLU A 67 -7.39 -1.65 -2.18
CA GLU A 67 -6.12 -1.59 -1.46
C GLU A 67 -4.94 -1.45 -2.43
N LEU A 68 -4.90 -2.27 -3.49
CA LEU A 68 -3.89 -2.18 -4.54
C LEU A 68 -3.91 -0.82 -5.27
N LEU A 69 -5.09 -0.24 -5.50
CA LEU A 69 -5.19 1.10 -6.06
C LEU A 69 -4.59 2.13 -5.11
N LEU A 70 -4.91 2.07 -3.81
CA LEU A 70 -4.37 3.01 -2.82
C LEU A 70 -2.85 2.88 -2.66
N MET A 71 -2.32 1.66 -2.75
CA MET A 71 -0.87 1.41 -2.73
C MET A 71 -0.15 1.93 -4.00
N SER A 72 -0.83 1.92 -5.15
CA SER A 72 -0.26 2.37 -6.44
C SER A 72 -0.53 3.86 -6.73
N ALA A 73 -1.48 4.47 -6.02
CA ALA A 73 -1.90 5.86 -6.18
C ALA A 73 -0.86 6.90 -5.76
N GLU A 74 0.22 6.52 -5.07
CA GLU A 74 1.34 7.42 -4.74
C GLU A 74 2.17 7.85 -5.98
N THR A 75 1.95 7.23 -7.14
CA THR A 75 2.74 7.50 -8.36
C THR A 75 2.17 8.59 -9.30
N GLU A 76 0.91 9.01 -9.13
CA GLU A 76 0.36 10.13 -9.89
C GLU A 76 -0.25 11.16 -8.94
N SER A 77 0.39 12.32 -8.91
CA SER A 77 0.03 13.49 -8.11
C SER A 77 -0.93 14.39 -8.90
N PRO A 78 -2.20 14.49 -8.50
CA PRO A 78 -2.98 15.66 -8.78
C PRO A 78 -3.18 16.44 -7.48
N ARG A 79 -2.34 17.49 -7.36
CA ARG A 79 -2.36 18.58 -6.38
C ARG A 79 -1.95 18.20 -4.96
N LEU A 80 -0.96 18.95 -4.47
CA LEU A 80 -0.56 19.07 -3.07
C LEU A 80 -1.79 19.15 -2.17
N ARG A 81 -2.16 18.01 -1.56
CA ARG A 81 -3.00 18.00 -0.38
C ARG A 81 -2.21 18.66 0.76
N PRO A 82 -2.88 19.35 1.70
CA PRO A 82 -2.22 20.08 2.77
C PRO A 82 -1.38 19.11 3.58
N GLN A 83 -0.06 19.25 3.45
CA GLN A 83 0.96 18.79 4.38
C GLN A 83 0.70 17.41 4.98
N TRP A 84 1.11 16.36 4.26
CA TRP A 84 1.65 15.18 4.95
C TRP A 84 2.91 15.66 5.67
N THR A 85 2.75 16.19 6.88
CA THR A 85 3.88 16.50 7.74
C THR A 85 4.53 15.17 8.07
N VAL A 86 5.66 14.90 7.42
CA VAL A 86 6.72 14.05 7.94
C VAL A 86 6.93 14.47 9.38
N HIS A 87 6.36 13.76 10.34
CA HIS A 87 6.63 14.05 11.74
C HIS A 87 8.13 13.82 11.92
N LYS A 88 8.87 14.85 12.34
CA LYS A 88 10.34 14.85 12.50
C LYS A 88 10.90 13.71 13.37
N ASN A 89 10.04 12.89 13.99
CA ASN A 89 10.37 11.85 14.95
C ASN A 89 9.83 10.45 14.59
N GLU A 90 9.28 10.24 13.38
CA GLU A 90 8.86 8.90 12.94
C GLU A 90 10.00 8.17 12.24
N PHE A 91 10.30 6.96 12.72
CA PHE A 91 11.31 6.08 12.14
C PHE A 91 10.65 4.85 11.53
N TYR A 92 11.24 4.35 10.47
CA TYR A 92 10.76 3.23 9.67
C TYR A 92 11.90 2.22 9.51
N CYS A 93 11.55 0.94 9.39
CA CYS A 93 12.44 -0.14 8.99
C CYS A 93 11.83 -0.92 7.81
N VAL A 94 12.66 -1.71 7.13
CA VAL A 94 12.18 -2.71 6.18
C VAL A 94 12.30 -4.07 6.84
N GLU A 95 11.22 -4.83 6.84
CA GLU A 95 11.16 -6.19 7.34
C GLU A 95 11.10 -7.18 6.19
N MET A 96 11.72 -8.34 6.38
CA MET A 96 11.69 -9.47 5.48
C MET A 96 10.89 -10.60 6.12
N ARG A 97 10.08 -11.26 5.31
CA ARG A 97 9.34 -12.45 5.68
C ARG A 97 10.28 -13.65 5.64
N ASP A 98 10.43 -14.32 6.76
CA ASP A 98 11.20 -15.54 6.85
C ASP A 98 10.41 -16.76 6.34
N SER A 99 11.03 -17.94 6.42
CA SER A 99 10.40 -19.19 5.97
C SER A 99 9.27 -19.66 6.90
N GLY A 100 9.20 -19.13 8.12
CA GLY A 100 8.19 -19.40 9.14
C GLY A 100 6.97 -18.48 9.09
N ASN A 101 6.90 -17.54 8.13
CA ASN A 101 5.95 -16.43 8.05
C ASN A 101 6.15 -15.31 9.08
N ASP A 102 7.24 -15.34 9.84
CA ASP A 102 7.58 -14.27 10.76
C ASP A 102 8.31 -13.14 10.03
N TRP A 103 8.10 -11.92 10.51
CA TRP A 103 8.70 -10.72 9.95
C TRP A 103 9.91 -10.32 10.80
N SER A 104 11.05 -10.18 10.15
CA SER A 104 12.31 -9.80 10.80
C SER A 104 12.91 -8.58 10.12
N VAL A 105 13.49 -7.67 10.91
CA VAL A 105 14.12 -6.47 10.38
C VAL A 105 15.30 -6.85 9.49
N VAL A 106 15.35 -6.27 8.29
CA VAL A 106 16.47 -6.47 7.37
C VAL A 106 17.74 -5.90 7.99
N THR A 107 18.77 -6.75 8.13
CA THR A 107 20.07 -6.36 8.70
C THR A 107 21.02 -5.87 7.61
N LYS A 108 22.11 -5.19 8.01
CA LYS A 108 23.16 -4.72 7.09
C LYS A 108 23.74 -5.85 6.23
N ASP A 109 23.83 -7.06 6.78
CA ASP A 109 24.42 -8.21 6.09
C ASP A 109 23.59 -8.65 4.88
N LEU A 110 22.26 -8.51 4.97
CA LEU A 110 21.31 -8.82 3.89
C LEU A 110 21.33 -7.80 2.74
N ILE A 111 21.91 -6.62 2.96
CA ILE A 111 21.91 -5.50 2.00
C ILE A 111 23.33 -5.09 1.62
N SER A 112 24.29 -6.00 1.66
CA SER A 112 25.71 -5.78 1.31
C SER A 112 25.92 -5.12 -0.06
N SER A 113 24.96 -5.29 -0.98
CA SER A 113 24.97 -4.73 -2.34
C SER A 113 24.23 -3.39 -2.48
N TYR A 114 23.57 -2.92 -1.42
CA TYR A 114 22.81 -1.67 -1.44
C TYR A 114 23.76 -0.47 -1.30
N LYS A 115 23.74 0.41 -2.29
CA LYS A 115 24.60 1.61 -2.34
C LYS A 115 24.03 2.83 -1.59
N GLY A 116 22.84 2.71 -1.00
CA GLY A 116 22.21 3.81 -0.25
C GLY A 116 22.60 3.80 1.22
N GLU A 117 22.40 4.94 1.90
CA GLU A 117 22.56 5.01 3.35
C GLU A 117 21.56 4.07 4.05
N PHE A 118 22.08 3.20 4.91
CA PHE A 118 21.28 2.33 5.76
C PHE A 118 21.44 2.70 7.24
N SER A 119 20.30 2.90 7.90
CA SER A 119 20.18 3.15 9.33
C SER A 119 19.15 2.19 9.91
N ALA A 120 19.31 1.80 11.18
CA ALA A 120 18.27 1.07 11.92
C ALA A 120 17.02 1.94 12.17
N LYS A 121 17.14 3.26 11.96
CA LYS A 121 16.08 4.26 12.10
C LYS A 121 16.08 5.11 10.83
N MET A 122 15.28 4.73 9.84
CA MET A 122 15.17 5.42 8.56
C MET A 122 13.98 6.37 8.56
N ASN A 123 14.05 7.47 7.82
CA ASN A 123 12.83 8.16 7.42
C ASN A 123 12.07 7.33 6.36
N TYR A 124 10.82 7.66 6.10
CA TYR A 124 10.01 6.89 5.15
C TYR A 124 10.61 6.82 3.74
N GLN A 125 11.24 7.90 3.26
CA GLN A 125 11.88 7.92 1.93
C GLN A 125 13.07 6.96 1.84
N GLN A 126 13.90 6.91 2.89
CA GLN A 126 15.03 5.97 2.97
C GLN A 126 14.54 4.52 3.03
N ALA A 127 13.52 4.23 3.85
CA ALA A 127 12.91 2.90 3.92
C ALA A 127 12.28 2.47 2.58
N LEU A 128 11.63 3.40 1.88
CA LEU A 128 11.03 3.16 0.57
C LEU A 128 12.09 2.85 -0.50
N LEU A 129 13.22 3.55 -0.51
CA LEU A 129 14.33 3.25 -1.42
C LEU A 129 14.90 1.86 -1.18
N LEU A 130 15.09 1.50 0.09
CA LEU A 130 15.58 0.17 0.47
C LEU A 130 14.59 -0.93 0.09
N TYR A 131 13.30 -0.75 0.39
CA TYR A 131 12.22 -1.67 0.01
C TYR A 131 12.20 -1.90 -1.50
N ARG A 132 12.22 -0.82 -2.30
CA ARG A 132 12.25 -0.92 -3.77
C ARG A 132 13.47 -1.66 -4.28
N PHE A 133 14.63 -1.47 -3.66
CA PHE A 133 15.84 -2.23 -4.00
C PHE A 133 15.67 -3.72 -3.72
N LEU A 134 15.18 -4.08 -2.54
CA LEU A 134 14.96 -5.48 -2.15
C LEU A 134 13.92 -6.18 -3.02
N CYS A 135 12.82 -5.49 -3.34
CA CYS A 135 11.78 -5.98 -4.25
C CYS A 135 12.28 -6.18 -5.68
N LYS A 136 13.34 -5.48 -6.12
CA LYS A 136 14.00 -5.75 -7.41
C LYS A 136 14.87 -7.01 -7.36
N LEU A 137 15.42 -7.36 -6.20
CA LEU A 137 16.24 -8.56 -6.03
C LEU A 137 15.40 -9.82 -5.76
N SER A 138 14.18 -9.67 -5.25
CA SER A 138 13.28 -10.78 -4.97
C SER A 138 11.82 -10.44 -5.30
N SER A 139 10.87 -10.83 -4.46
CA SER A 139 9.43 -10.53 -4.61
C SER A 139 8.98 -9.52 -3.56
N ALA A 140 8.08 -8.62 -3.96
CA ALA A 140 7.43 -7.68 -3.05
C ALA A 140 6.67 -8.36 -1.90
N ALA A 141 6.19 -9.61 -2.10
CA ALA A 141 5.51 -10.37 -1.06
C ALA A 141 6.42 -10.78 0.12
N LYS A 142 7.74 -10.64 -0.03
CA LYS A 142 8.73 -10.99 0.99
C LYS A 142 9.16 -9.81 1.84
N PHE A 143 8.74 -8.59 1.52
CA PHE A 143 9.19 -7.40 2.23
C PHE A 143 8.02 -6.50 2.60
N ARG A 144 8.18 -5.74 3.67
CA ARG A 144 7.27 -4.65 4.03
C ARG A 144 8.01 -3.53 4.73
N ILE A 145 7.44 -2.34 4.73
CA ILE A 145 7.93 -1.20 5.51
C ILE A 145 7.12 -1.16 6.80
N SER A 146 7.79 -1.11 7.94
CA SER A 146 7.16 -1.07 9.24
C SER A 146 7.57 0.20 9.99
N ARG A 147 6.63 0.80 10.71
CA ARG A 147 6.91 1.95 11.58
C ARG A 147 7.56 1.44 12.87
N ILE A 148 8.69 2.04 13.24
CA ILE A 148 9.35 1.78 14.53
C ILE A 148 8.69 2.66 15.58
N ASP A 149 7.99 2.03 16.52
CA ASP A 149 7.52 2.73 17.71
C ASP A 149 8.69 2.92 18.69
N PRO A 150 9.10 4.17 19.02
CA PRO A 150 10.22 4.41 19.92
C PRO A 150 10.02 3.85 21.34
N LEU A 151 8.81 3.38 21.68
CA LEU A 151 8.46 2.83 22.99
C LEU A 151 8.58 1.29 23.09
N HIS A 152 8.84 0.57 22.00
CA HIS A 152 9.00 -0.90 22.00
C HIS A 152 10.44 -1.30 21.68
N GLN A 153 11.38 -0.94 22.57
CA GLN A 153 12.65 -1.65 22.72
C GLN A 153 12.62 -2.37 24.07
N GLY A 154 12.19 -3.63 24.04
CA GLY A 154 12.44 -4.61 25.10
C GLY A 154 13.37 -5.68 24.55
#